data_AF-D8QEN0-F1
#
_entry.id   AF-D8QEN0-F1
#
_cell.length_a   1.000
_cell.length_b   1.000
_cell.length_c   1.000
_cell.angle_alpha   90.00
_cell.angle_beta   90.00
_cell.angle_gamma   90.00
#
_symmetry.space_group_name_H-M   'P 1'
#
loop_
_entity.id
_entity.type
_entity.pdbx_description
1 polymer ?
#
loop_
_entity_poly.entity_id
_entity_poly.type
_entity_poly.pdbx_seq_one_letter_code
_entity_poly.pdbx_strand_id
1 'polypeptide(L)'
;MTEPITVIPPAPEKCQVYGARAGIQLLRCSTCKNRSYCSAVCQKKDWKWGHKLRCSLLPVPLAPLPIHPSEKLSFEVRRAAAALEPIYEVWQYIDETVEPEKKNEAKKRDESYVSLLAYAAHTLPHPFAWSDTWEYRLGKDGTSLPETTLFAFRHLFWIDTVSHLDTPAQRTEWLEMLGNPAFTAHTTGIVPEKALARPGELSPGEYETIEQVVVMSSFIRRIRRGSMERRRRIDGGSAWRRSAGRRRGRGHWIFCREQPTVLSTVKRHRRNGEATGEIGNSSVENP
;
A
#
# COMPACT_ATOMS: atom_id res chain seq x y z
N MET A 1 22.75 -2.33 -25.34
CA MET A 1 22.22 -1.06 -24.80
C MET A 1 20.75 -1.30 -24.53
N THR A 2 20.32 -1.26 -23.28
CA THR A 2 18.91 -1.44 -22.90
C THR A 2 18.11 -0.27 -23.47
N GLU A 3 17.02 -0.55 -24.19
CA GLU A 3 16.08 0.47 -24.66
C GLU A 3 15.64 1.37 -23.48
N PRO A 4 15.40 2.68 -23.71
CA PRO A 4 14.95 3.56 -22.65
C PRO A 4 13.65 3.02 -22.05
N ILE A 5 13.72 2.62 -20.77
CA ILE A 5 12.71 1.85 -20.02
C ILE A 5 11.34 2.56 -19.95
N THR A 6 11.23 3.81 -20.37
CA THR A 6 9.98 4.58 -20.29
C THR A 6 9.83 5.51 -21.48
N VAL A 7 9.44 4.96 -22.64
CA VAL A 7 8.80 5.79 -23.68
C VAL A 7 7.44 6.21 -23.11
N ILE A 8 7.14 7.51 -23.09
CA ILE A 8 5.80 7.96 -22.67
C ILE A 8 4.80 7.27 -23.59
N PRO A 9 3.84 6.48 -23.08
CA PRO A 9 2.92 5.74 -23.94
C PRO A 9 2.21 6.71 -24.88
N PRO A 10 1.81 6.27 -26.09
CA PRO A 10 1.01 7.10 -26.98
C PRO A 10 -0.24 7.61 -26.27
N ALA A 11 -0.77 8.76 -26.71
CA ALA A 11 -1.87 9.39 -26.00
C ALA A 11 -3.07 8.43 -25.99
N PRO A 12 -3.64 8.10 -24.82
CA PRO A 12 -4.81 7.25 -24.80
C PRO A 12 -5.91 7.94 -25.60
N GLU A 13 -6.69 7.17 -26.34
CA GLU A 13 -7.77 7.73 -27.17
C GLU A 13 -9.01 8.12 -26.35
N LYS A 14 -9.09 7.69 -25.08
CA LYS A 14 -10.26 7.87 -24.22
C LYS A 14 -9.94 8.75 -23.03
N CYS A 15 -10.92 9.54 -22.60
CA CYS A 15 -10.89 10.16 -21.29
C CYS A 15 -11.08 9.10 -20.18
N GLN A 16 -10.28 9.17 -19.12
CA GLN A 16 -10.37 8.24 -18.00
C GLN A 16 -11.69 8.30 -17.22
N VAL A 17 -12.38 9.44 -17.22
CA VAL A 17 -13.59 9.67 -16.42
C VAL A 17 -14.86 9.30 -17.17
N TYR A 18 -15.01 9.79 -18.41
CA TYR A 18 -16.26 9.63 -19.18
C TYR A 18 -16.13 8.66 -20.36
N GLY A 19 -14.93 8.12 -20.64
CA GLY A 19 -14.72 7.16 -21.72
C GLY A 19 -14.90 7.70 -23.15
N ALA A 20 -15.26 8.98 -23.31
CA ALA A 20 -15.57 9.58 -24.61
C ALA A 20 -14.36 9.55 -25.59
N ARG A 21 -14.68 9.25 -26.86
CA ARG A 21 -13.87 9.32 -28.11
C ARG A 21 -14.73 10.11 -29.13
N ALA A 22 -14.28 10.79 -30.18
CA ALA A 22 -13.00 11.03 -30.83
C ALA A 22 -13.00 12.49 -31.35
N GLY A 23 -11.84 13.06 -31.68
CA GLY A 23 -11.72 14.40 -32.31
C GLY A 23 -11.36 15.57 -31.37
N ILE A 24 -11.23 15.33 -30.06
CA ILE A 24 -10.74 16.32 -29.09
C ILE A 24 -9.35 15.91 -28.60
N GLN A 25 -8.40 16.86 -28.61
CA GLN A 25 -7.08 16.65 -28.05
C GLN A 25 -7.18 16.45 -26.52
N LEU A 26 -6.77 15.27 -26.03
CA LEU A 26 -6.85 14.99 -24.60
C LEU A 26 -5.70 15.64 -23.83
N LEU A 27 -6.03 16.19 -22.66
CA LEU A 27 -5.10 16.70 -21.67
C LEU A 27 -4.48 15.54 -20.91
N ARG A 28 -3.15 15.47 -20.87
CA ARG A 28 -2.44 14.52 -20.01
C ARG A 28 -2.23 15.10 -18.62
N CYS A 29 -2.24 14.23 -17.61
CA CYS A 29 -1.82 14.64 -16.27
C CYS A 29 -0.42 15.27 -16.32
N SER A 30 -0.27 16.48 -15.79
CA SER A 30 1.00 17.22 -15.81
C SER A 30 2.12 16.52 -15.05
N THR A 31 1.78 15.72 -14.04
CA THR A 31 2.71 14.95 -13.20
C THR A 31 3.05 13.60 -13.84
N CYS A 32 2.10 12.66 -13.93
CA CYS A 32 2.43 11.30 -14.34
C CYS A 32 2.47 11.07 -15.86
N LYS A 33 1.85 11.97 -16.65
CA LYS A 33 1.62 11.83 -18.11
C LYS A 33 0.89 10.55 -18.56
N ASN A 34 0.57 9.63 -17.65
CA ASN A 34 -0.03 8.33 -17.90
C ASN A 34 -1.58 8.38 -17.98
N ARG A 35 -2.22 9.36 -17.35
CA ARG A 35 -3.67 9.58 -17.44
C ARG A 35 -4.02 10.69 -18.41
N SER A 36 -5.12 10.52 -19.15
CA SER A 36 -5.65 11.49 -20.10
C SER A 36 -7.10 11.87 -19.79
N TYR A 37 -7.43 13.13 -20.06
CA TYR A 37 -8.69 13.77 -19.72
C TYR A 37 -9.18 14.64 -20.87
N CYS A 38 -10.48 14.67 -21.13
CA CYS A 38 -11.04 15.60 -22.13
C CYS A 38 -11.12 17.05 -21.63
N SER A 39 -11.02 17.27 -20.31
CA SER A 39 -11.05 18.60 -19.71
C SER A 39 -10.38 18.63 -18.34
N ALA A 40 -10.02 19.83 -17.87
CA ALA A 40 -9.51 20.05 -16.51
C ALA A 40 -10.54 19.66 -15.44
N VAL A 41 -11.83 19.73 -15.75
CA VAL A 41 -12.91 19.27 -14.86
C VAL A 41 -12.81 17.76 -14.64
N CYS A 42 -12.58 16.98 -15.70
CA CYS A 42 -12.38 15.53 -15.58
C CYS A 42 -11.11 15.22 -14.78
N GLN A 43 -10.01 15.93 -15.03
CA GLN A 43 -8.78 15.74 -14.26
C GLN A 43 -9.02 16.03 -12.78
N LYS A 44 -9.69 17.13 -12.41
CA LYS A 44 -10.01 17.46 -11.01
C LYS A 44 -10.94 16.42 -10.38
N LYS A 45 -11.90 15.89 -11.13
CA LYS A 45 -12.82 14.83 -10.67
C LYS A 45 -12.06 13.54 -10.39
N ASP A 46 -11.24 13.08 -11.33
CA ASP A 46 -10.41 11.87 -11.15
C ASP A 46 -9.37 12.05 -10.03
N TRP A 47 -8.81 13.26 -9.90
CA TRP A 47 -7.90 13.61 -8.80
C TRP A 47 -8.53 13.36 -7.44
N LYS A 48 -9.75 13.86 -7.23
CA LYS A 48 -10.53 13.64 -6.00
C LYS A 48 -10.92 12.17 -5.80
N TRP A 49 -11.22 11.46 -6.88
CA TRP A 49 -11.64 10.05 -6.82
C TRP A 49 -10.52 9.08 -6.48
N GLY A 50 -9.26 9.46 -6.69
CA GLY A 50 -8.13 8.63 -6.25
C GLY A 50 -6.92 8.69 -7.16
N HIS A 51 -6.98 9.40 -8.30
CA HIS A 51 -5.79 9.55 -9.15
C HIS A 51 -4.61 10.11 -8.35
N LYS A 52 -4.85 11.00 -7.37
CA LYS A 52 -3.80 11.54 -6.51
C LYS A 52 -2.95 10.48 -5.81
N LEU A 53 -3.57 9.40 -5.32
CA LEU A 53 -2.85 8.31 -4.65
C LEU A 53 -2.03 7.52 -5.66
N ARG A 54 -2.48 7.50 -6.92
CA ARG A 54 -1.88 6.73 -8.03
C ARG A 54 -1.00 7.59 -8.95
N CYS A 55 -0.82 8.87 -8.63
CA CYS A 55 -0.19 9.82 -9.52
C CYS A 55 1.31 9.78 -9.30
N SER A 56 1.96 8.87 -10.00
CA SER A 56 3.41 8.68 -9.90
C SER A 56 4.14 9.51 -10.96
N LEU A 57 5.16 10.29 -10.58
CA LEU A 57 6.06 10.90 -11.55
C LEU A 57 6.79 9.79 -12.31
N LEU A 58 6.61 9.69 -13.62
CA LEU A 58 7.42 8.80 -14.44
C LEU A 58 8.57 9.64 -15.01
N PRO A 59 9.77 9.62 -14.40
CA PRO A 59 10.91 10.27 -14.99
C PRO A 59 11.21 9.56 -16.33
N VAL A 60 11.34 10.34 -17.39
CA VAL A 60 11.73 9.86 -18.71
C VAL A 60 13.02 10.60 -19.09
N PRO A 61 14.18 9.91 -19.19
CA PRO A 61 14.38 8.47 -18.94
C PRO A 61 14.32 8.11 -17.45
N LEU A 62 13.89 6.87 -17.15
CA LEU A 62 13.99 6.30 -15.80
C LEU A 62 15.45 5.94 -15.49
N ALA A 63 16.23 6.94 -15.09
CA ALA A 63 17.57 6.74 -14.57
C ALA A 63 17.50 6.20 -13.13
N PRO A 64 18.17 5.08 -12.80
CA PRO A 64 18.30 4.63 -11.42
C PRO A 64 18.94 5.71 -10.56
N LEU A 65 18.40 5.90 -9.36
CA LEU A 65 18.99 6.69 -8.30
C LEU A 65 19.56 5.69 -7.28
N PRO A 66 20.87 5.39 -7.33
CA PRO A 66 21.47 4.41 -6.43
C PRO A 66 21.22 4.81 -4.98
N ILE A 67 20.68 3.89 -4.20
CA ILE A 67 20.53 4.05 -2.76
C ILE A 67 21.42 3.02 -2.11
N HIS A 68 22.35 3.50 -1.30
CA HIS A 68 23.23 2.66 -0.51
C HIS A 68 22.72 2.55 0.92
N PRO A 69 22.88 1.39 1.57
CA PRO A 69 22.63 1.27 3.00
C PRO A 69 23.47 2.30 3.74
N SER A 70 22.86 2.98 4.70
CA SER A 70 23.55 3.92 5.57
C SER A 70 23.13 3.70 7.00
N GLU A 71 24.04 3.95 7.94
CA GLU A 71 23.72 3.84 9.37
C GLU A 71 22.53 4.73 9.76
N LYS A 72 22.44 5.92 9.15
CA LYS A 72 21.32 6.84 9.34
C LYS A 72 19.99 6.25 8.88
N LEU A 73 19.95 5.63 7.69
CA LEU A 73 18.74 4.96 7.18
C LEU A 73 18.34 3.81 8.11
N SER A 74 19.29 2.93 8.45
CA SER A 74 19.00 1.79 9.32
C SER A 74 18.58 2.22 10.73
N PHE A 75 19.11 3.33 11.26
CA PHE A 75 18.66 3.91 12.52
C PHE A 75 17.20 4.37 12.45
N GLU A 76 16.84 5.11 11.39
CA GLU A 76 15.47 5.59 11.18
C GLU A 76 14.47 4.45 10.99
N VAL A 77 14.86 3.41 10.26
CA VAL A 77 14.06 2.19 10.09
C VAL A 77 13.82 1.50 11.43
N ARG A 78 14.85 1.38 12.28
CA ARG A 78 14.71 0.81 13.63
C ARG A 78 13.79 1.67 14.51
N ARG A 79 13.91 3.00 14.43
CA ARG A 79 13.05 3.93 15.18
C ARG A 79 11.60 3.81 14.76
N ALA A 80 11.33 3.78 13.45
CA ALA A 80 10.00 3.57 12.87
C ALA A 80 9.43 2.19 13.27
N ALA A 81 10.24 1.13 13.22
CA ALA A 81 9.83 -0.20 13.65
C ALA A 81 9.45 -0.25 15.14
N ALA A 82 10.24 0.41 16.01
CA ALA A 82 9.94 0.48 17.44
C ALA A 82 8.64 1.26 17.71
N ALA A 83 8.34 2.29 16.91
CA ALA A 83 7.07 3.01 17.02
C ALA A 83 5.87 2.16 16.56
N LEU A 84 6.06 1.33 15.53
CA LEU A 84 5.01 0.44 15.00
C LEU A 84 4.73 -0.79 15.86
N GLU A 85 5.71 -1.27 16.62
CA GLU A 85 5.59 -2.49 17.44
C GLU A 85 4.34 -2.50 18.36
N PRO A 86 4.11 -1.51 19.24
CA PRO A 86 2.93 -1.52 20.12
C PRO A 86 1.61 -1.43 19.35
N ILE A 87 1.58 -0.71 18.22
CA ILE A 87 0.37 -0.58 17.39
C ILE A 87 0.04 -1.91 16.74
N TYR A 88 1.06 -2.62 16.26
CA TYR A 88 0.89 -3.94 15.67
C TYR A 88 0.34 -4.94 16.69
N GLU A 89 0.83 -4.92 17.93
CA GLU A 89 0.32 -5.79 19.01
C GLU A 89 -1.16 -5.52 19.29
N VAL A 90 -1.55 -4.24 19.41
CA VAL A 90 -2.94 -3.85 19.62
C VAL A 90 -3.83 -4.23 18.43
N TRP A 91 -3.36 -3.97 17.21
CA TRP A 91 -4.10 -4.32 16.00
C TRP A 91 -4.27 -5.81 15.83
N GLN A 92 -3.26 -6.60 16.20
CA GLN A 92 -3.36 -8.05 16.22
C GLN A 92 -4.41 -8.51 17.24
N TYR A 93 -4.41 -7.95 18.45
CA TYR A 93 -5.44 -8.24 19.45
C TYR A 93 -6.85 -7.90 18.94
N ILE A 94 -7.03 -6.73 18.31
CA ILE A 94 -8.32 -6.34 17.69
C ILE A 94 -8.70 -7.33 16.59
N ASP A 95 -7.76 -7.76 15.75
CA ASP A 95 -8.03 -8.72 14.68
C ASP A 95 -8.45 -10.09 15.21
N GLU A 96 -8.00 -10.47 16.41
CA GLU A 96 -8.34 -11.73 17.06
C GLU A 96 -9.65 -11.67 17.87
N THR A 97 -10.02 -10.50 18.39
CA THR A 97 -11.11 -10.36 19.39
C THR A 97 -12.33 -9.59 18.92
N VAL A 98 -12.21 -8.77 17.87
CA VAL A 98 -13.29 -7.92 17.37
C VAL A 98 -13.89 -8.50 16.10
N GLU A 99 -15.22 -8.44 15.98
CA GLU A 99 -15.96 -8.86 14.79
C GLU A 99 -15.44 -8.17 13.51
N PRO A 100 -15.33 -8.89 12.37
CA PRO A 100 -14.72 -8.38 11.15
C PRO A 100 -15.20 -7.00 10.69
N GLU A 101 -16.50 -6.72 10.82
CA GLU A 101 -17.12 -5.46 10.38
C GLU A 101 -16.74 -4.27 11.26
N LYS A 102 -16.29 -4.52 12.49
CA LYS A 102 -15.95 -3.50 13.49
C LYS A 102 -14.44 -3.26 13.65
N LYS A 103 -13.59 -4.12 13.07
CA LYS A 103 -12.13 -4.04 13.21
C LYS A 103 -11.54 -2.69 12.80
N ASN A 104 -11.95 -2.17 11.65
CA ASN A 104 -11.42 -0.91 11.12
C ASN A 104 -11.76 0.28 12.03
N GLU A 105 -12.97 0.30 12.59
CA GLU A 105 -13.39 1.36 13.51
C GLU A 105 -12.68 1.23 14.87
N ALA A 106 -12.56 0.01 15.40
CA ALA A 106 -11.81 -0.25 16.63
C ALA A 106 -10.34 0.21 16.50
N LYS A 107 -9.66 -0.16 15.40
CA LYS A 107 -8.28 0.27 15.13
C LYS A 107 -8.12 1.78 15.05
N LYS A 108 -9.11 2.50 14.52
CA LYS A 108 -9.09 3.97 14.40
C LYS A 108 -9.33 4.70 15.72
N ARG A 109 -10.11 4.09 16.63
CA ARG A 109 -10.43 4.66 17.95
C ARG A 109 -9.37 4.38 19.00
N ASP A 110 -8.47 3.45 18.74
CA ASP A 110 -7.44 3.04 19.69
C ASP A 110 -6.40 4.14 19.96
N GLU A 111 -5.99 4.29 21.22
CA GLU A 111 -5.02 5.29 21.65
C GLU A 111 -3.64 5.10 21.02
N SER A 112 -3.26 3.86 20.66
CA SER A 112 -2.00 3.59 19.95
C SER A 112 -2.03 4.17 18.53
N TYR A 113 -3.20 4.17 17.89
CA TYR A 113 -3.38 4.79 16.58
C TYR A 113 -3.34 6.31 16.67
N VAL A 114 -3.90 6.88 17.74
CA VAL A 114 -3.75 8.31 18.05
C VAL A 114 -2.30 8.66 18.37
N SER A 115 -1.56 7.76 19.03
CA SER A 115 -0.15 7.97 19.37
C SER A 115 0.78 8.02 18.15
N LEU A 116 0.38 7.44 17.00
CA LEU A 116 1.09 7.65 15.72
C LEU A 116 1.16 9.13 15.34
N LEU A 117 0.18 9.95 15.75
CA LEU A 117 0.18 11.39 15.51
C LEU A 117 1.40 12.07 16.12
N ALA A 118 1.84 11.62 17.31
CA ALA A 118 3.02 12.16 17.96
C ALA A 118 4.29 11.84 17.16
N TYR A 119 4.35 10.66 16.53
CA TYR A 119 5.45 10.32 15.63
C TYR A 119 5.39 11.16 14.34
N ALA A 120 4.20 11.39 13.77
CA ALA A 120 3.99 12.23 12.59
C ALA A 120 4.59 13.64 12.78
N ALA A 121 4.46 14.19 13.98
CA ALA A 121 4.98 15.50 14.35
C ALA A 121 6.53 15.53 14.39
N HIS A 122 7.18 14.38 14.57
CA HIS A 122 8.62 14.22 14.46
C HIS A 122 8.97 13.87 13.01
N THR A 123 9.13 14.91 12.20
CA THR A 123 9.49 14.83 10.78
C THR A 123 10.62 13.82 10.53
N LEU A 124 10.46 12.99 9.50
CA LEU A 124 11.56 12.17 9.00
C LEU A 124 12.74 13.10 8.66
N PRO A 125 13.99 12.69 8.91
CA PRO A 125 15.13 13.49 8.49
C PRO A 125 15.00 13.84 7.01
N HIS A 126 15.32 15.08 6.65
CA HIS A 126 15.22 15.60 5.27
C HIS A 126 15.64 14.62 4.14
N PRO A 127 16.72 13.80 4.23
CA PRO A 127 17.05 12.86 3.16
C PRO A 127 16.04 11.72 2.95
N PHE A 128 15.13 11.49 3.91
CA PHE A 128 14.10 10.45 3.86
C PHE A 128 12.69 11.02 3.96
N ALA A 129 12.56 12.33 4.18
CA ALA A 129 11.29 13.02 4.06
C ALA A 129 10.77 12.86 2.63
N TRP A 130 9.45 12.77 2.50
CA TRP A 130 8.87 12.87 1.17
C TRP A 130 9.16 14.24 0.59
N SER A 131 9.22 14.34 -0.74
CA SER A 131 9.35 15.66 -1.36
C SER A 131 8.21 16.56 -0.89
N ASP A 132 8.51 17.85 -0.72
CA ASP A 132 7.57 18.88 -0.25
C ASP A 132 6.22 18.84 -0.98
N THR A 133 6.22 18.36 -2.23
CA THR A 133 5.03 18.18 -3.04
C THR A 133 4.01 17.22 -2.45
N TRP A 134 4.41 16.15 -1.74
CA TRP A 134 3.47 15.16 -1.19
C TRP A 134 2.99 15.52 0.20
N GLU A 135 3.86 16.04 1.06
CA GLU A 135 3.46 16.54 2.38
C GLU A 135 2.43 17.67 2.23
N TYR A 136 2.67 18.60 1.30
CA TYR A 136 1.69 19.63 0.92
C TYR A 136 0.38 19.03 0.39
N ARG A 137 0.45 18.03 -0.49
CA ARG A 137 -0.75 17.41 -1.11
C ARG A 137 -1.60 16.63 -0.11
N LEU A 138 -0.98 15.87 0.79
CA LEU A 138 -1.69 15.09 1.79
C LEU A 138 -2.30 15.99 2.86
N GLY A 139 -1.58 17.02 3.31
CA GLY A 139 -2.08 17.98 4.31
C GLY A 139 -3.26 18.82 3.81
N LYS A 140 -3.22 19.31 2.57
CA LYS A 140 -4.28 20.16 2.01
C LYS A 140 -5.62 19.45 1.81
N ASP A 141 -5.58 18.14 1.60
CA ASP A 141 -6.75 17.35 1.26
C ASP A 141 -7.46 16.75 2.49
N GLY A 142 -6.99 17.04 3.71
CA GLY A 142 -7.56 16.52 4.94
C GLY A 142 -7.29 15.03 5.15
N THR A 143 -6.27 14.46 4.50
CA THR A 143 -5.80 13.11 4.82
C THR A 143 -5.40 13.08 6.29
N SER A 144 -5.83 12.04 7.01
CA SER A 144 -5.54 11.97 8.45
C SER A 144 -4.03 11.84 8.68
N LEU A 145 -3.51 12.55 9.69
CA LEU A 145 -2.10 12.48 10.07
C LEU A 145 -1.57 11.04 10.32
N PRO A 146 -2.34 10.09 10.89
CA PRO A 146 -1.86 8.71 11.06
C PRO A 146 -1.63 8.00 9.72
N GLU A 147 -2.47 8.24 8.71
CA GLU A 147 -2.28 7.68 7.36
C GLU A 147 -0.99 8.22 6.73
N THR A 148 -0.74 9.53 6.85
CA THR A 148 0.52 10.15 6.40
C THR A 148 1.74 9.51 7.05
N THR A 149 1.66 9.20 8.36
CA THR A 149 2.75 8.54 9.10
C THR A 149 2.99 7.12 8.61
N LEU A 150 1.93 6.35 8.39
CA LEU A 150 2.04 4.99 7.86
C LEU A 150 2.65 4.98 6.45
N PHE A 151 2.31 5.95 5.62
CA PHE A 151 2.97 6.11 4.32
C PHE A 151 4.46 6.43 4.45
N ALA A 152 4.83 7.33 5.36
CA ALA A 152 6.21 7.66 5.63
C ALA A 152 7.02 6.43 6.11
N PHE A 153 6.40 5.56 6.92
CA PHE A 153 7.00 4.29 7.30
C PHE A 153 7.18 3.35 6.12
N ARG A 154 6.13 3.10 5.32
CA ARG A 154 6.24 2.26 4.12
C ARG A 154 7.34 2.74 3.18
N HIS A 155 7.44 4.06 3.00
CA HIS A 155 8.49 4.71 2.24
C HIS A 155 9.89 4.38 2.80
N LEU A 156 10.12 4.59 4.10
CA LEU A 156 11.40 4.24 4.76
C LEU A 156 11.76 2.76 4.61
N PHE A 157 10.84 1.87 4.94
CA PHE A 157 11.08 0.42 4.88
C PHE A 157 11.37 -0.04 3.45
N TRP A 158 10.72 0.56 2.46
CA TRP A 158 10.98 0.24 1.06
C TRP A 158 12.35 0.72 0.59
N ILE A 159 12.74 1.96 0.92
CA ILE A 159 14.10 2.47 0.65
C ILE A 159 15.15 1.54 1.25
N ASP A 160 15.01 1.18 2.53
CA ASP A 160 15.91 0.26 3.22
C ASP A 160 15.98 -1.10 2.54
N THR A 161 14.83 -1.66 2.17
CA THR A 161 14.75 -2.94 1.46
C THR A 161 15.50 -2.89 0.13
N VAL A 162 15.25 -1.86 -0.69
CA VAL A 162 15.89 -1.71 -2.00
C VAL A 162 17.39 -1.42 -1.87
N SER A 163 17.81 -0.71 -0.83
CA SER A 163 19.22 -0.43 -0.57
C SER A 163 20.06 -1.69 -0.31
N HIS A 164 19.42 -2.76 0.18
CA HIS A 164 20.04 -4.06 0.44
C HIS A 164 19.94 -5.05 -0.74
N LEU A 165 19.48 -4.62 -1.91
CA LEU A 165 19.45 -5.45 -3.13
C LEU A 165 20.78 -5.34 -3.88
N ASP A 166 21.77 -6.08 -3.38
CA ASP A 166 23.16 -6.00 -3.84
C ASP A 166 23.43 -6.84 -5.09
N THR A 167 22.59 -7.83 -5.36
CA THR A 167 22.79 -8.75 -6.50
C THR A 167 21.76 -8.55 -7.62
N PRO A 168 22.14 -8.75 -8.89
CA PRO A 168 21.19 -8.76 -10.00
C PRO A 168 20.06 -9.79 -9.83
N ALA A 169 20.38 -10.96 -9.26
CA ALA A 169 19.40 -12.03 -9.03
C ALA A 169 18.27 -11.59 -8.08
N GLN A 170 18.62 -10.94 -6.96
CA GLN A 170 17.62 -10.39 -6.04
C GLN A 170 16.75 -9.33 -6.73
N ARG A 171 17.34 -8.47 -7.56
CA ARG A 171 16.60 -7.45 -8.30
C ARG A 171 15.62 -8.07 -9.29
N THR A 172 16.04 -9.09 -10.03
CA THR A 172 15.17 -9.84 -10.94
C THR A 172 14.01 -10.50 -10.21
N GLU A 173 14.26 -11.15 -9.07
CA GLU A 173 13.21 -11.75 -8.23
C GLU A 173 12.16 -10.71 -7.80
N TRP A 174 12.60 -9.51 -7.37
CA TRP A 174 11.69 -8.43 -7.03
C TRP A 174 10.92 -7.87 -8.22
N LEU A 175 11.55 -7.75 -9.40
CA LEU A 175 10.86 -7.32 -10.62
C LEU A 175 9.74 -8.30 -11.01
N GLU A 176 10.03 -9.60 -10.97
CA GLU A 176 9.04 -10.66 -11.24
C GLU A 176 7.89 -10.61 -10.22
N MET A 177 8.22 -10.45 -8.94
CA MET A 177 7.22 -10.38 -7.86
C MET A 177 6.31 -9.15 -8.01
N LEU A 178 6.87 -7.97 -8.27
CA LEU A 178 6.12 -6.72 -8.44
C LEU A 178 5.35 -6.66 -9.76
N GLY A 179 5.84 -7.35 -10.81
CA GLY A 179 5.19 -7.43 -12.12
C GLY A 179 4.04 -8.45 -12.18
N ASN A 180 3.86 -9.27 -11.15
CA ASN A 180 2.87 -10.34 -11.18
C ASN A 180 1.42 -9.79 -11.17
N PRO A 181 0.60 -10.12 -12.19
CA PRO A 181 -0.74 -9.57 -12.37
C PRO A 181 -1.73 -9.98 -11.28
N ALA A 182 -1.48 -11.08 -10.56
CA ALA A 182 -2.32 -11.50 -9.43
C ALA A 182 -2.41 -10.43 -8.34
N PHE A 183 -1.38 -9.57 -8.21
CA PHE A 183 -1.35 -8.48 -7.24
C PHE A 183 -1.92 -7.17 -7.79
N THR A 184 -1.99 -6.99 -9.11
CA THR A 184 -2.26 -5.69 -9.74
C THR A 184 -3.72 -5.47 -10.17
N ALA A 185 -4.55 -6.51 -10.20
CA ALA A 185 -5.93 -6.41 -10.69
C ALA A 185 -6.83 -5.43 -9.89
N HIS A 186 -6.56 -5.26 -8.59
CA HIS A 186 -7.34 -4.38 -7.71
C HIS A 186 -6.52 -3.24 -7.11
N THR A 187 -5.22 -3.21 -7.36
CA THR A 187 -4.30 -2.27 -6.73
C THR A 187 -3.90 -1.16 -7.69
N THR A 188 -3.25 -0.15 -7.14
CA THR A 188 -2.65 0.90 -7.95
C THR A 188 -1.56 0.27 -8.82
N GLY A 189 -1.64 0.50 -10.14
CA GLY A 189 -0.59 0.06 -11.06
C GLY A 189 0.76 0.61 -10.62
N ILE A 190 1.69 -0.30 -10.33
CA ILE A 190 3.08 -0.01 -10.02
C ILE A 190 3.93 -0.26 -11.26
N VAL A 191 4.98 0.53 -11.45
CA VAL A 191 6.04 0.23 -12.43
C VAL A 191 7.18 -0.44 -11.66
N PRO A 192 7.37 -1.77 -11.75
CA PRO A 192 8.36 -2.51 -10.97
C PRO A 192 9.78 -1.92 -11.06
N GLU A 193 10.18 -1.52 -12.27
CA GLU A 193 11.49 -0.92 -12.53
C GLU A 193 11.65 0.38 -11.77
N LYS A 194 10.61 1.21 -11.72
CA LYS A 194 10.63 2.46 -10.95
C LYS A 194 10.75 2.17 -9.46
N ALA A 195 9.99 1.19 -8.96
CA ALA A 195 9.99 0.81 -7.56
C ALA A 195 11.39 0.44 -7.06
N LEU A 196 12.20 -0.22 -7.88
CA LEU A 196 13.58 -0.60 -7.55
C LEU A 196 14.62 0.46 -7.92
N ALA A 197 14.38 1.24 -8.98
CA ALA A 197 15.33 2.23 -9.47
C ALA A 197 15.28 3.54 -8.67
N ARG A 198 14.10 3.96 -8.21
CA ARG A 198 13.86 5.23 -7.51
C ARG A 198 12.84 5.03 -6.38
N PRO A 199 13.15 4.21 -5.38
CA PRO A 199 12.21 3.81 -4.32
C PRO A 199 11.73 4.98 -3.45
N GLY A 200 12.40 6.13 -3.47
CA GLY A 200 11.99 7.34 -2.75
C GLY A 200 11.03 8.27 -3.52
N GLU A 201 10.75 7.96 -4.79
CA GLU A 201 9.91 8.81 -5.65
C GLU A 201 8.55 8.17 -5.96
N LEU A 202 8.16 7.15 -5.20
CA LEU A 202 6.87 6.49 -5.38
C LEU A 202 5.74 7.33 -4.78
N SER A 203 4.57 7.20 -5.38
CA SER A 203 3.33 7.78 -4.88
C SER A 203 2.78 6.96 -3.70
N PRO A 204 1.93 7.55 -2.84
CA PRO A 204 1.32 6.83 -1.71
C PRO A 204 0.68 5.50 -2.10
N GLY A 205 -0.08 5.47 -3.20
CA GLY A 205 -0.76 4.26 -3.69
C GLY A 205 0.17 3.21 -4.26
N GLU A 206 1.37 3.58 -4.73
CA GLU A 206 2.39 2.58 -5.09
C GLU A 206 2.98 1.92 -3.84
N TYR A 207 3.19 2.66 -2.75
CA TYR A 207 3.60 2.07 -1.48
C TYR A 207 2.53 1.15 -0.89
N GLU A 208 1.24 1.46 -1.06
CA GLU A 208 0.15 0.53 -0.71
C GLU A 208 0.23 -0.76 -1.51
N THR A 209 0.45 -0.66 -2.83
CA THR A 209 0.64 -1.84 -3.69
C THR A 209 1.85 -2.67 -3.23
N ILE A 210 2.99 -2.01 -2.95
CA ILE A 210 4.18 -2.69 -2.43
C ILE A 210 3.88 -3.37 -1.11
N GLU A 211 3.21 -2.71 -0.17
CA GLU A 211 2.84 -3.31 1.12
C GLU A 211 2.06 -4.60 0.91
N GLN A 212 1.09 -4.64 0.01
CA GLN A 212 0.31 -5.87 -0.25
C GLN A 212 1.19 -7.00 -0.79
N VAL A 213 2.16 -6.67 -1.65
CA VAL A 213 3.14 -7.65 -2.17
C VAL A 213 4.11 -8.12 -1.08
N VAL A 214 4.59 -7.20 -0.24
CA VAL A 214 5.63 -7.45 0.79
C VAL A 214 5.06 -8.09 2.06
N VAL A 215 3.85 -7.74 2.49
CA VAL A 215 3.17 -8.33 3.66
C VAL A 215 2.92 -9.82 3.44
N MET A 216 2.72 -10.25 2.20
CA MET A 216 2.62 -11.68 1.85
C MET A 216 3.96 -12.43 1.99
N SER A 217 5.11 -11.75 2.06
CA SER A 217 6.44 -12.39 2.03
C SER A 217 7.35 -12.11 3.23
N SER A 218 7.37 -10.90 3.83
CA SER A 218 8.52 -10.52 4.71
C SER A 218 8.33 -9.40 5.74
N PHE A 219 7.40 -8.45 5.59
CA PHE A 219 7.32 -7.26 6.49
C PHE A 219 7.10 -7.65 7.96
N ILE A 220 6.11 -8.50 8.23
CA ILE A 220 5.83 -9.04 9.56
C ILE A 220 7.02 -9.86 10.10
N ARG A 221 7.77 -10.56 9.22
CA ARG A 221 8.92 -11.37 9.67
C ARG A 221 10.07 -10.50 10.17
N ARG A 222 10.33 -9.32 9.58
CA ARG A 222 11.39 -8.40 10.03
C ARG A 222 11.03 -7.72 11.36
N ILE A 223 9.79 -7.26 11.52
CA ILE A 223 9.28 -6.74 12.81
C ILE A 223 9.42 -7.83 13.89
N ARG A 224 9.00 -9.07 13.59
CA ARG A 224 9.12 -10.20 14.52
C ARG A 224 10.57 -10.59 14.85
N ARG A 225 11.53 -10.49 13.92
CA ARG A 225 12.95 -10.76 14.22
C ARG A 225 13.52 -9.75 15.20
N GLY A 226 13.23 -8.45 15.03
CA GLY A 226 13.65 -7.41 15.98
C GLY A 226 13.07 -7.64 17.38
N SER A 227 11.78 -8.00 17.45
CA SER A 227 11.09 -8.33 18.71
C SER A 227 11.64 -9.59 19.39
N MET A 228 11.93 -10.65 18.63
CA MET A 228 12.54 -11.89 19.16
C MET A 228 13.97 -11.68 19.69
N GLU A 229 14.78 -10.86 19.02
CA GLU A 229 16.14 -10.52 19.49
C GLU A 229 16.10 -9.76 20.82
N ARG A 230 15.12 -8.84 20.97
CA ARG A 230 14.88 -8.10 22.21
C ARG A 230 14.40 -9.02 23.34
N ARG A 231 13.49 -9.96 23.05
CA ARG A 231 13.01 -10.96 24.02
C ARG A 231 14.14 -11.88 24.50
N ARG A 232 15.03 -12.33 23.59
CA ARG A 232 16.23 -13.11 23.95
C ARG A 232 17.20 -12.34 24.84
N ARG A 233 17.32 -11.01 24.71
CA ARG A 233 18.17 -10.21 25.61
C ARG A 233 17.55 -10.03 27.00
N ILE A 234 16.23 -9.84 27.06
CA ILE A 234 15.50 -9.72 28.33
C ILE A 234 15.49 -11.05 29.08
N ASP A 235 15.16 -12.14 28.38
CA ASP A 235 15.09 -13.49 28.97
C ASP A 235 16.49 -14.10 29.19
N GLY A 236 17.48 -13.73 28.36
CA GLY A 236 18.87 -14.18 28.48
C GLY A 236 19.69 -13.45 29.55
N GLY A 237 19.19 -12.33 30.09
CA GLY A 237 19.81 -11.59 31.20
C GLY A 237 19.40 -12.09 32.59
N SER A 238 18.36 -12.92 32.69
CA SER A 238 17.94 -13.54 33.94
C SER A 238 18.39 -15.01 33.96
N ALA A 239 19.58 -15.23 34.50
CA ALA A 239 20.11 -16.55 34.82
C ALA A 239 19.14 -17.29 35.76
N TRP A 240 18.21 -18.03 35.18
CA TRP A 240 17.41 -19.05 35.86
C TRP A 240 18.32 -20.22 36.24
N ARG A 241 19.09 -20.07 37.34
CA ARG A 241 19.51 -21.23 38.14
C ARG A 241 18.29 -21.75 38.88
N ARG A 242 17.53 -22.66 38.25
CA ARG A 242 16.67 -23.58 38.99
C ARG A 242 16.89 -25.01 38.52
N SER A 243 17.70 -25.69 39.32
CA SER A 243 17.61 -27.08 39.74
C SER A 243 16.67 -27.97 38.94
N ALA A 244 17.27 -28.95 38.27
CA ALA A 244 16.61 -30.06 37.62
C ALA A 244 15.74 -30.85 38.64
N GLY A 245 14.43 -30.63 38.59
CA GLY A 245 13.42 -31.50 39.19
C GLY A 245 12.68 -32.25 38.09
N ARG A 246 12.99 -33.53 37.92
CA ARG A 246 12.30 -34.45 37.00
C ARG A 246 10.79 -34.45 37.24
N ARG A 247 9.98 -34.11 36.22
CA ARG A 247 8.65 -34.72 36.03
C ARG A 247 8.40 -34.98 34.55
N ARG A 248 8.17 -36.27 34.25
CA ARG A 248 7.67 -36.77 32.97
C ARG A 248 6.18 -36.48 32.91
N GLY A 249 5.73 -35.77 31.88
CA GLY A 249 4.32 -35.62 31.53
C GLY A 249 4.22 -35.52 30.02
N ARG A 250 3.83 -36.62 29.37
CA ARG A 250 3.52 -36.67 27.93
C ARG A 250 2.17 -36.01 27.71
N GLY A 251 2.15 -34.88 27.01
CA GLY A 251 0.96 -34.29 26.41
C GLY A 251 1.19 -34.15 24.92
N HIS A 252 0.63 -35.09 24.15
CA HIS A 252 0.54 -35.01 22.69
C HIS A 252 -0.47 -33.91 22.35
N TRP A 253 -0.05 -32.88 21.63
CA TRP A 253 -0.95 -31.97 20.92
C TRP A 253 -0.80 -32.25 19.43
N ILE A 254 -1.82 -32.91 18.87
CA ILE A 254 -2.00 -33.11 17.44
C ILE A 254 -2.69 -31.85 16.91
N PHE A 255 -2.05 -31.12 16.01
CA PHE A 255 -2.67 -30.01 15.30
C PHE A 255 -3.25 -30.57 13.98
N CYS A 256 -4.54 -30.91 13.99
CA CYS A 256 -5.30 -31.15 12.77
C CYS A 256 -5.60 -29.80 12.11
N ARG A 257 -5.19 -29.64 10.86
CA ARG A 257 -5.56 -28.51 10.00
C ARG A 257 -6.50 -29.04 8.92
N GLU A 258 -7.79 -29.08 9.21
CA GLU A 258 -8.82 -29.28 8.19
C GLU A 258 -9.09 -27.94 7.49
N GLN A 259 -9.03 -27.95 6.16
CA GLN A 259 -9.54 -26.85 5.33
C GLN A 259 -10.99 -27.15 4.97
N PRO A 260 -11.93 -26.20 5.12
CA PRO A 260 -13.21 -26.31 4.44
C PRO A 260 -13.06 -25.87 2.98
N THR A 261 -13.28 -26.82 2.08
CA THR A 261 -13.55 -26.60 0.66
C THR A 261 -14.89 -25.87 0.51
N VAL A 262 -14.87 -24.67 -0.06
CA VAL A 262 -16.11 -23.95 -0.40
C VAL A 262 -16.64 -24.48 -1.73
N LEU A 263 -17.73 -25.26 -1.64
CA LEU A 263 -18.61 -25.62 -2.75
C LEU A 263 -19.34 -24.37 -3.25
N SER A 264 -19.07 -23.98 -4.50
CA SER A 264 -19.82 -22.95 -5.21
C SER A 264 -21.20 -23.47 -5.60
N THR A 265 -22.26 -23.04 -4.89
CA THR A 265 -23.64 -23.25 -5.34
C THR A 265 -24.06 -22.11 -6.27
N VAL A 266 -24.21 -22.44 -7.55
CA VAL A 266 -24.76 -21.57 -8.59
C VAL A 266 -26.27 -21.39 -8.33
N LYS A 267 -26.69 -20.22 -7.85
CA LYS A 267 -28.11 -19.82 -7.87
C LYS A 267 -28.39 -19.06 -9.18
N ARG A 268 -29.00 -19.76 -10.14
CA ARG A 268 -29.66 -19.17 -11.32
C ARG A 268 -30.80 -18.26 -10.84
N HIS A 269 -30.71 -16.96 -11.09
CA HIS A 269 -31.89 -16.10 -11.06
C HIS A 269 -32.68 -16.24 -12.35
N ARG A 270 -33.92 -16.69 -12.20
CA ARG A 270 -34.95 -16.88 -13.21
C ARG A 270 -35.49 -15.50 -13.60
N ARG A 271 -35.42 -15.17 -14.89
CA ARG A 271 -36.19 -14.08 -15.51
C ARG A 271 -37.64 -14.53 -15.65
N ASN A 272 -38.57 -13.67 -15.27
CA ASN A 272 -39.95 -13.50 -15.77
C ASN A 272 -40.16 -11.96 -15.66
N GLY A 273 -40.44 -11.19 -16.72
CA GLY A 273 -41.73 -11.05 -17.43
C GLY A 273 -42.81 -10.53 -16.46
N GLU A 274 -43.64 -9.52 -16.68
CA GLU A 274 -43.99 -8.59 -17.77
C GLU A 274 -44.91 -7.51 -17.11
N ALA A 275 -45.09 -6.34 -17.73
CA ALA A 275 -46.36 -5.58 -17.82
C ALA A 275 -46.16 -4.04 -17.91
N THR A 276 -46.38 -3.54 -19.13
CA THR A 276 -47.23 -2.38 -19.52
C THR A 276 -47.38 -1.19 -18.55
N GLY A 277 -46.96 -0.01 -19.01
CA GLY A 277 -47.36 1.29 -18.48
C GLY A 277 -47.46 2.30 -19.63
N GLU A 278 -48.61 2.95 -19.73
CA GLU A 278 -49.16 3.65 -20.89
C GLU A 278 -48.56 5.04 -21.17
N ILE A 279 -48.89 5.49 -22.37
CA ILE A 279 -48.56 6.75 -23.04
C ILE A 279 -49.32 7.91 -22.39
N GLY A 280 -48.61 9.00 -22.07
CA GLY A 280 -49.19 10.29 -21.68
C GLY A 280 -48.46 11.43 -22.35
N ASN A 281 -48.89 11.80 -23.56
CA ASN A 281 -48.54 13.06 -24.20
C ASN A 281 -49.35 14.20 -23.55
N SER A 282 -48.68 15.21 -23.02
CA SER A 282 -49.30 16.49 -22.69
C SER A 282 -48.52 17.61 -23.35
N SER A 283 -49.06 18.09 -24.46
CA SER A 283 -48.72 19.36 -25.10
C SER A 283 -49.06 20.50 -24.14
N VAL A 284 -48.11 21.41 -23.93
CA VAL A 284 -48.36 22.71 -23.29
C VAL A 284 -48.06 23.79 -24.32
N GLU A 285 -49.13 24.30 -24.93
CA GLU A 285 -49.17 25.65 -25.51
C GLU A 285 -49.58 26.63 -24.42
N ASN A 286 -49.00 27.83 -24.44
CA ASN A 286 -49.54 29.10 -23.91
C ASN A 286 -48.45 30.18 -23.96
N PRO A 287 -48.81 31.47 -23.92
CA PRO A 287 -49.67 32.23 -24.83
C PRO A 287 -48.88 33.33 -25.58
#